data_AF-A0A379WE30-F1
#
_entry.id   AF-A0A379WE30-F1
#
_cell.length_a   1.000
_cell.length_b   1.000
_cell.length_c   1.000
_cell.angle_alpha   90.00
_cell.angle_beta   90.00
_cell.angle_gamma   90.00
#
_symmetry.space_group_name_H-M   'P 1'
#
loop_
_entity.id
_entity.type
_entity.pdbx_description
1 polymer ?
#
loop_
_entity_poly.entity_id
_entity_poly.type
_entity_poly.pdbx_seq_one_letter_code
_entity_poly.pdbx_strand_id
1 'polypeptide(L)'
;MVVAGNLQPSSRTTLMLSQSWGRHLGNLSLTGSRTDWRNRPGHDDSYGLSWGTSIGGGSLSLNWNQNRTLWRNGAHRKENITSLWFSMPLSRWTGNNVSASWQMTSPSHGGQTQQVGVNGEAFSQQLDWEVRQSYRADAPPGGGNNSALHLAWNGDYGLLGGDYSYSRAMRQMGANIAGGIVIHHHGVTLGQPLQGSVALVEAPGASGVPVGGWPGVKTDFRGDTTVGNLSVYQENTVSLDPSRLPDDAEVTQTDVRVVPTEGRWWKRSFTLASGPGH
;
A
#
# COMPACT_ATOMS: atom_id res chain seq x y z
N MET A 1 26.72 17.88 -28.53
CA MET A 1 26.22 16.53 -28.21
C MET A 1 27.33 15.81 -27.44
N VAL A 2 27.33 15.87 -26.10
CA VAL A 2 28.39 15.27 -25.27
C VAL A 2 27.89 13.94 -24.75
N VAL A 3 28.53 12.87 -25.20
CA VAL A 3 28.27 11.47 -24.84
C VAL A 3 28.21 11.32 -23.32
N ALA A 4 27.11 10.74 -22.83
CA ALA A 4 26.97 10.29 -21.46
C ALA A 4 27.97 9.13 -21.26
N GLY A 5 29.16 9.43 -20.74
CA GLY A 5 30.11 8.40 -20.32
C GLY A 5 29.47 7.54 -19.24
N ASN A 6 29.32 6.24 -19.51
CA ASN A 6 28.79 5.26 -18.59
C ASN A 6 29.60 5.28 -17.27
N LEU A 7 28.97 5.73 -16.20
CA LEU A 7 29.50 5.64 -14.85
C LEU A 7 29.49 4.16 -14.45
N GLN A 8 30.68 3.56 -14.28
CA GLN A 8 30.82 2.16 -13.86
C GLN A 8 31.24 2.09 -12.39
N PRO A 9 30.38 1.57 -11.49
CA PRO A 9 30.75 1.39 -10.10
C PRO A 9 31.83 0.31 -9.98
N SER A 10 32.87 0.59 -9.20
CA SER A 10 33.99 -0.34 -8.96
C SER A 10 33.71 -1.27 -7.80
N SER A 11 33.29 -0.70 -6.68
CA SER A 11 33.00 -1.37 -5.43
C SER A 11 31.92 -0.60 -4.68
N ARG A 12 31.03 -1.32 -4.01
CA ARG A 12 30.04 -0.73 -3.11
C ARG A 12 30.09 -1.46 -1.77
N THR A 13 30.39 -0.71 -0.72
CA THR A 13 30.38 -1.22 0.66
C THR A 13 29.13 -0.71 1.34
N THR A 14 28.30 -1.62 1.86
CA THR A 14 27.09 -1.30 2.62
C THR A 14 27.19 -1.83 4.03
N LEU A 15 26.89 -1.00 5.01
CA LEU A 15 26.79 -1.33 6.42
C LEU A 15 25.37 -1.05 6.88
N MET A 16 24.75 -2.01 7.56
CA MET A 16 23.46 -1.84 8.20
C MET A 16 23.54 -2.44 9.59
N LEU A 17 23.25 -1.62 10.59
CA LEU A 17 23.20 -2.00 11.99
C LEU A 17 21.82 -1.65 12.52
N SER A 18 21.05 -2.64 12.95
CA SER A 18 19.76 -2.44 13.60
C SER A 18 19.81 -3.01 15.00
N GLN A 19 19.56 -2.17 16.01
CA GLN A 19 19.51 -2.57 17.40
C GLN A 19 18.18 -2.14 18.02
N SER A 20 17.44 -3.10 18.58
CA SER A 20 16.26 -2.81 19.38
C SER A 20 16.67 -2.54 20.83
N TRP A 21 16.39 -1.35 21.35
CA TRP A 21 16.70 -0.98 22.73
C TRP A 21 15.48 -1.24 23.63
N GLY A 22 15.03 -2.50 23.66
CA GLY A 22 13.89 -2.93 24.46
C GLY A 22 12.54 -2.30 24.07
N ARG A 23 11.49 -2.63 24.82
CA ARG A 23 10.09 -2.26 24.49
C ARG A 23 9.78 -0.77 24.64
N HIS A 24 10.63 0.01 25.32
CA HIS A 24 10.35 1.43 25.63
C HIS A 24 11.24 2.42 24.87
N LEU A 25 12.49 2.07 24.54
CA LEU A 25 13.41 3.00 23.86
C LEU A 25 13.33 2.88 22.33
N GLY A 26 12.63 1.87 21.80
CA GLY A 26 12.35 1.71 20.38
C GLY A 26 13.45 0.96 19.61
N ASN A 27 13.41 1.10 18.29
CA ASN A 27 14.41 0.58 17.37
C ASN A 27 15.33 1.71 16.89
N LEU A 28 16.63 1.42 16.81
CA LEU A 28 17.61 2.29 16.18
C LEU A 28 18.20 1.53 15.01
N SER A 29 18.20 2.14 13.84
CA SER A 29 18.85 1.61 12.65
C SER A 29 19.83 2.63 12.09
N LEU A 30 21.04 2.17 11.80
CA LEU A 30 22.09 2.92 11.14
C LEU A 30 22.39 2.21 9.83
N THR A 31 22.39 2.96 8.74
CA THR A 31 22.76 2.50 7.41
C THR A 31 23.86 3.40 6.86
N GLY A 32 24.83 2.81 6.19
CA GLY A 32 25.92 3.52 5.55
C GLY A 32 26.25 2.82 4.25
N SER A 33 26.44 3.57 3.16
CA SER A 33 26.98 3.01 1.93
C SER A 33 28.01 3.93 1.32
N ARG A 34 29.09 3.33 0.81
CA ARG A 34 30.14 4.01 0.04
C ARG A 34 30.24 3.32 -1.31
N THR A 35 30.17 4.10 -2.37
CA THR A 35 30.35 3.62 -3.75
C THR A 35 31.56 4.28 -4.37
N ASP A 36 32.53 3.47 -4.77
CA ASP A 36 33.72 3.92 -5.51
C ASP A 36 33.52 3.71 -7.01
N TRP A 37 34.06 4.61 -7.83
CA TRP A 37 33.87 4.60 -9.28
C TRP A 37 35.19 4.35 -10.01
N ARG A 38 35.19 3.52 -11.06
CA ARG A 38 36.42 3.21 -11.82
C ARG A 38 36.90 4.38 -12.66
N ASN A 39 35.95 5.07 -13.29
CA ASN A 39 36.24 6.11 -14.29
C ASN A 39 36.23 7.52 -13.69
N ARG A 40 36.32 7.64 -12.36
CA ARG A 40 36.31 8.94 -11.68
C ARG A 40 37.01 8.90 -10.30
N PRO A 41 37.94 9.82 -10.00
CA PRO A 41 38.48 9.95 -8.65
C PRO A 41 37.39 10.46 -7.69
N GLY A 42 37.13 9.67 -6.64
CA GLY A 42 36.23 9.99 -5.54
C GLY A 42 35.14 8.94 -5.29
N HIS A 43 34.37 9.14 -4.22
CA HIS A 43 33.35 8.20 -3.73
C HIS A 43 32.05 8.93 -3.42
N ASP A 44 30.93 8.22 -3.56
CA ASP A 44 29.64 8.67 -3.09
C ASP A 44 29.34 8.00 -1.74
N ASP A 45 29.02 8.82 -0.73
CA ASP A 45 28.72 8.37 0.63
C ASP A 45 27.27 8.68 0.98
N SER A 46 26.53 7.66 1.42
CA SER A 46 25.19 7.80 1.94
C SER A 46 25.15 7.27 3.37
N TYR A 47 24.70 8.08 4.33
CA TYR A 47 24.47 7.68 5.71
C TYR A 47 23.00 7.89 6.05
N GLY A 48 22.40 6.95 6.76
CA GLY A 48 21.02 7.01 7.22
C GLY A 48 20.94 6.56 8.66
N LEU A 49 20.29 7.34 9.51
CA LEU A 49 19.95 6.99 10.88
C LEU A 49 18.44 7.04 11.02
N SER A 50 17.81 5.95 11.43
CA SER A 50 16.39 5.91 11.74
C SER A 50 16.19 5.47 13.18
N TRP A 51 15.39 6.20 13.92
CA TRP A 51 14.93 5.83 15.25
C TRP A 51 13.41 5.77 15.25
N GLY A 52 12.82 4.70 15.78
CA GLY A 52 11.39 4.54 15.84
C GLY A 52 10.95 3.99 17.19
N THR A 53 9.90 4.57 17.77
CA THR A 53 9.30 4.08 19.02
C THR A 53 7.78 4.07 18.94
N SER A 54 7.14 3.19 19.71
CA SER A 54 5.69 3.12 19.85
C SER A 54 5.28 3.62 21.23
N ILE A 55 4.53 4.71 21.31
CA ILE A 55 4.09 5.32 22.57
C ILE A 55 2.57 5.45 22.54
N GLY A 56 1.89 4.88 23.54
CA GLY A 56 0.44 5.05 23.73
C GLY A 56 -0.44 4.49 22.61
N GLY A 57 0.08 3.57 21.79
CA GLY A 57 -0.62 3.04 20.60
C GLY A 57 -0.34 3.83 19.31
N GLY A 58 0.36 4.96 19.39
CA GLY A 58 0.92 5.67 18.23
C GLY A 58 2.37 5.25 17.95
N SER A 59 2.83 5.56 16.74
CA SER A 59 4.20 5.38 16.28
C SER A 59 4.87 6.73 16.04
N LEU A 60 6.10 6.85 16.51
CA LEU A 60 6.96 8.00 16.27
C LEU A 60 8.23 7.49 15.59
N SER A 61 8.65 8.16 14.52
CA SER A 61 9.92 7.88 13.87
C SER A 61 10.66 9.16 13.52
N LEU A 62 11.97 9.12 13.70
CA LEU A 62 12.91 10.15 13.33
C LEU A 62 13.92 9.53 12.37
N ASN A 63 14.06 10.11 11.20
CA ASN A 63 14.98 9.68 10.16
C ASN A 63 15.92 10.84 9.85
N TRP A 64 17.20 10.56 9.73
CA TRP A 64 18.21 11.50 9.29
C TRP A 64 19.04 10.82 8.21
N ASN A 65 19.04 11.40 7.02
CA ASN A 65 19.80 10.90 5.89
C ASN A 65 20.77 11.98 5.42
N GLN A 66 22.00 11.58 5.14
CA GLN A 66 23.02 12.43 4.56
C GLN A 66 23.57 11.74 3.32
N ASN A 67 23.43 12.39 2.17
CA ASN A 67 24.00 11.95 0.93
C ASN A 67 25.08 12.95 0.49
N ARG A 68 26.27 12.43 0.17
CA ARG A 68 27.37 13.19 -0.40
C ARG A 68 27.60 12.66 -1.80
N THR A 69 27.28 13.49 -2.78
CA THR A 69 27.48 13.16 -4.20
C THR A 69 28.55 14.07 -4.77
N LEU A 70 29.46 13.46 -5.51
CA LEU A 70 30.47 14.17 -6.28
C LEU A 70 29.86 14.59 -7.62
N TRP A 71 29.84 15.89 -7.95
CA TRP A 71 29.33 16.36 -9.25
C TRP A 71 30.42 16.52 -10.29
N ARG A 72 30.07 16.42 -11.58
CA ARG A 72 30.97 16.40 -12.75
C ARG A 72 32.10 17.45 -12.72
N ASN A 73 31.90 18.59 -12.04
CA ASN A 73 32.85 19.69 -11.93
C ASN A 73 33.83 19.56 -10.74
N GLY A 74 33.86 18.43 -10.04
CA GLY A 74 34.71 18.22 -8.85
C GLY A 74 34.13 18.80 -7.55
N ALA A 75 33.02 19.53 -7.61
CA ALA A 75 32.33 20.04 -6.42
C ALA A 75 31.63 18.90 -5.66
N HIS A 76 31.76 18.91 -4.33
CA HIS A 76 31.01 18.04 -3.44
C HIS A 76 29.67 18.69 -3.10
N ARG A 77 28.54 18.04 -3.39
CA ARG A 77 27.27 18.41 -2.77
C ARG A 77 27.04 17.51 -1.57
N LYS A 78 26.76 18.14 -0.43
CA LYS A 78 26.27 17.46 0.75
C LYS A 78 24.80 17.83 0.92
N GLU A 79 23.94 16.83 0.87
CA GLU A 79 22.52 16.96 1.13
C GLU A 79 22.17 16.17 2.38
N ASN A 80 21.72 16.87 3.42
CA ASN A 80 21.12 16.22 4.58
C ASN A 80 19.61 16.37 4.51
N ILE A 81 18.86 15.38 4.95
CA ILE A 81 17.40 15.41 5.07
C ILE A 81 17.05 14.81 6.44
N THR A 82 16.37 15.60 7.26
CA THR A 82 15.80 15.15 8.52
C THR A 82 14.30 15.01 8.38
N SER A 83 13.76 13.84 8.64
CA SER A 83 12.32 13.56 8.60
C SER A 83 11.82 13.08 9.95
N LEU A 84 10.79 13.73 10.47
CA LEU A 84 10.01 13.30 11.62
C LEU A 84 8.66 12.80 11.12
N TRP A 85 8.20 11.67 11.62
CA TRP A 85 6.89 11.13 11.32
C TRP A 85 6.24 10.62 12.60
N PHE A 86 5.01 11.04 12.82
CA PHE A 86 4.17 10.65 13.93
C PHE A 86 2.85 10.14 13.35
N SER A 87 2.39 8.98 13.81
CA SER A 87 1.09 8.44 13.45
C SER A 87 0.39 7.92 14.68
N MET A 88 -0.91 8.21 14.80
CA MET A 88 -1.72 7.79 15.91
C MET A 88 -3.03 7.21 15.39
N PRO A 89 -3.30 5.91 15.63
CA PRO A 89 -4.61 5.34 15.35
C PRO A 89 -5.62 5.93 16.33
N LEU A 90 -6.66 6.56 15.78
CA LEU A 90 -7.79 7.14 16.50
C LEU A 90 -8.94 6.13 16.64
N SER A 91 -8.71 4.86 16.28
CA SER A 91 -9.73 3.81 16.30
C SER A 91 -10.33 3.57 17.68
N ARG A 92 -9.54 3.77 18.74
CA ARG A 92 -10.00 3.68 20.13
C ARG A 92 -10.97 4.81 20.54
N TRP A 93 -10.97 5.93 19.83
CA TRP A 93 -11.80 7.10 20.14
C TRP A 93 -12.98 7.25 19.19
N THR A 94 -12.81 6.85 17.93
CA THR A 94 -13.83 7.01 16.88
C THR A 94 -14.66 5.75 16.63
N GLY A 95 -14.22 4.59 17.12
CA GLY A 95 -14.85 3.28 16.84
C GLY A 95 -14.64 2.77 15.41
N ASN A 96 -14.03 3.59 14.54
CA ASN A 96 -13.76 3.29 13.13
C ASN A 96 -12.24 3.20 12.89
N ASN A 97 -11.80 2.57 11.80
CA ASN A 97 -10.37 2.45 11.50
C ASN A 97 -9.82 3.78 10.94
N VAL A 98 -9.69 4.79 11.80
CA VAL A 98 -9.18 6.13 11.46
C VAL A 98 -7.84 6.34 12.12
N SER A 99 -6.88 6.93 11.40
CA SER A 99 -5.58 7.35 11.92
C SER A 99 -5.28 8.79 11.55
N ALA A 100 -4.60 9.50 12.45
CA ALA A 100 -4.02 10.80 12.16
C ALA A 100 -2.50 10.66 12.02
N SER A 101 -1.93 11.35 11.04
CA SER A 101 -0.49 11.39 10.82
C SER A 101 0.02 12.82 10.73
N TRP A 102 1.25 13.01 11.20
CA TRP A 102 2.00 14.25 11.08
C TRP A 102 3.40 13.92 10.62
N GLN A 103 3.86 14.61 9.57
CA GLN A 103 5.20 14.44 9.04
C GLN A 103 5.87 15.80 8.87
N MET A 104 7.15 15.87 9.17
CA MET A 104 7.98 17.03 8.88
C MET A 104 9.25 16.55 8.20
N THR A 105 9.57 17.13 7.05
CA THR A 105 10.81 16.87 6.32
C THR A 105 11.57 18.17 6.14
N SER A 106 12.81 18.20 6.60
CA SER A 106 13.70 19.36 6.57
C SER A 106 14.98 19.01 5.82
N PRO A 107 15.10 19.40 4.54
CA PRO A 107 16.35 19.28 3.80
C PRO A 107 17.34 20.38 4.20
N SER A 108 18.64 20.09 4.07
CA SER A 108 19.75 21.02 4.29
C SER A 108 19.74 22.23 3.35
N HIS A 109 19.11 22.06 2.18
CA HIS A 109 18.96 23.10 1.18
C HIS A 109 17.50 23.09 0.71
N GLY A 110 16.87 24.27 0.73
CA GLY A 110 15.46 24.45 0.41
C GLY A 110 14.54 24.39 1.64
N GLY A 111 13.24 24.55 1.40
CA GLY A 111 12.25 24.65 2.47
C GLY A 111 11.90 23.36 3.19
N GLN A 112 11.74 23.51 4.50
CA GLN A 112 11.03 22.57 5.34
C GLN A 112 9.60 22.36 4.83
N THR A 113 9.19 21.10 4.74
CA THR A 113 7.82 20.69 4.41
C THR A 113 7.19 20.00 5.61
N GLN A 114 6.02 20.46 6.04
CA GLN A 114 5.21 19.82 7.06
C GLN A 114 3.93 19.29 6.43
N GLN A 115 3.46 18.14 6.87
CA GLN A 115 2.24 17.51 6.38
C GLN A 115 1.45 16.98 7.56
N VAL A 116 0.14 17.20 7.52
CA VAL A 116 -0.81 16.66 8.50
C VAL A 116 -1.88 15.94 7.72
N GLY A 117 -2.20 14.73 8.14
CA GLY A 117 -3.14 13.87 7.45
C GLY A 117 -4.11 13.19 8.40
N VAL A 118 -5.30 12.91 7.91
CA VAL A 118 -6.22 11.96 8.51
C VAL A 118 -6.65 11.00 7.42
N ASN A 119 -6.51 9.71 7.70
CA ASN A 119 -6.91 8.64 6.80
C ASN A 119 -7.76 7.63 7.56
N GLY A 120 -8.60 6.91 6.85
CA GLY A 120 -9.34 5.81 7.45
C GLY A 120 -10.15 5.00 6.46
N GLU A 121 -10.79 3.98 7.01
CA GLU A 121 -11.64 3.04 6.26
C GLU A 121 -13.10 3.18 6.69
N ALA A 122 -14.01 3.04 5.74
CA ALA A 122 -15.46 3.04 5.92
C ALA A 122 -16.12 1.89 5.11
N PHE A 123 -17.41 1.66 5.31
CA PHE A 123 -18.20 0.63 4.63
C PHE A 123 -17.60 -0.79 4.74
N SER A 124 -17.26 -1.23 5.95
CA SER A 124 -16.62 -2.55 6.16
C SER A 124 -15.33 -2.70 5.33
N GLN A 125 -14.47 -1.67 5.36
CA GLN A 125 -13.17 -1.63 4.68
C GLN A 125 -13.25 -1.56 3.14
N GLN A 126 -14.41 -1.18 2.60
CA GLN A 126 -14.60 -0.97 1.16
C GLN A 126 -14.20 0.42 0.72
N LEU A 127 -14.30 1.44 1.58
CA LEU A 127 -13.92 2.81 1.25
C LEU A 127 -12.71 3.23 2.06
N ASP A 128 -11.58 3.40 1.40
CA ASP A 128 -10.40 4.06 1.91
C ASP A 128 -10.48 5.55 1.57
N TRP A 129 -10.27 6.40 2.56
CA TRP A 129 -10.21 7.84 2.35
C TRP A 129 -9.03 8.44 3.10
N GLU A 130 -8.44 9.47 2.51
CA GLU A 130 -7.35 10.21 3.10
C GLU A 130 -7.45 11.69 2.73
N VAL A 131 -7.35 12.54 3.75
CA VAL A 131 -7.22 13.98 3.61
C VAL A 131 -5.88 14.39 4.18
N ARG A 132 -5.04 15.03 3.36
CA ARG A 132 -3.75 15.58 3.77
C ARG A 132 -3.65 17.05 3.46
N GLN A 133 -3.05 17.80 4.37
CA GLN A 133 -2.64 19.18 4.13
C GLN A 133 -1.14 19.30 4.37
N SER A 134 -0.47 19.94 3.42
CA SER A 134 0.97 20.13 3.41
C SER A 134 1.33 21.60 3.27
N TYR A 135 2.40 21.99 3.97
CA TYR A 135 2.94 23.33 4.01
C TYR A 135 4.45 23.30 3.76
N ARG A 136 4.93 24.07 2.79
CA ARG A 136 6.35 24.23 2.47
C ARG A 136 6.80 25.67 2.70
N ALA A 137 7.76 25.84 3.60
CA ALA A 137 8.19 27.16 4.09
C ALA A 137 8.94 28.03 3.06
N ASP A 138 9.60 27.42 2.08
CA ASP A 138 10.43 28.09 1.06
C ASP A 138 9.76 28.13 -0.32
N ALA A 139 8.43 28.03 -0.33
CA ALA A 139 7.68 28.19 -1.56
C ALA A 139 7.41 29.67 -1.84
N PRO A 140 7.26 30.08 -3.12
CA PRO A 140 6.83 31.42 -3.49
C PRO A 140 5.54 31.81 -2.76
N PRO A 141 5.27 33.13 -2.56
CA PRO A 141 4.06 33.60 -1.90
C PRO A 141 2.81 32.92 -2.45
N GLY A 142 2.15 32.10 -1.61
CA GLY A 142 0.97 31.33 -1.98
C GLY A 142 1.20 29.90 -2.49
N GLY A 143 2.39 29.53 -2.93
CA GLY A 143 2.69 28.19 -3.46
C GLY A 143 3.02 27.11 -2.41
N GLY A 144 3.14 27.50 -1.13
CA GLY A 144 3.56 26.59 -0.06
C GLY A 144 2.48 25.64 0.45
N ASN A 145 1.21 25.94 0.20
CA ASN A 145 0.10 25.16 0.73
C ASN A 145 -0.39 24.20 -0.35
N ASN A 146 -0.51 22.93 0.00
CA ASN A 146 -1.13 21.93 -0.84
C ASN A 146 -2.05 21.04 -0.02
N SER A 147 -3.30 20.94 -0.46
CA SER A 147 -4.32 20.05 0.11
C SER A 147 -4.55 18.90 -0.85
N ALA A 148 -4.52 17.67 -0.35
CA ALA A 148 -4.73 16.46 -1.10
C ALA A 148 -5.89 15.66 -0.49
N LEU A 149 -6.73 15.13 -1.35
CA LEU A 149 -7.79 14.19 -1.04
C LEU A 149 -7.54 12.94 -1.88
N HIS A 150 -7.52 11.79 -1.23
CA HIS A 150 -7.47 10.48 -1.87
C HIS A 150 -8.69 9.69 -1.43
N LEU A 151 -9.36 9.05 -2.39
CA LEU A 151 -10.50 8.17 -2.17
C LEU A 151 -10.24 6.90 -2.96
N ALA A 152 -10.37 5.73 -2.34
CA ALA A 152 -10.34 4.46 -3.03
C ALA A 152 -11.49 3.58 -2.55
N TRP A 153 -12.19 2.99 -3.52
CA TRP A 153 -13.34 2.14 -3.31
C TRP A 153 -13.05 0.73 -3.83
N ASN A 154 -13.01 -0.23 -2.90
CA ASN A 154 -12.91 -1.65 -3.14
C ASN A 154 -14.31 -2.22 -3.40
N GLY A 155 -14.71 -2.28 -4.67
CA GLY A 155 -15.99 -2.82 -5.08
C GLY A 155 -15.94 -4.30 -5.46
N ASP A 156 -17.13 -4.86 -5.65
CA ASP A 156 -17.34 -6.28 -6.00
C ASP A 156 -16.74 -6.64 -7.37
N TYR A 157 -16.71 -5.68 -8.30
CA TYR A 157 -16.25 -5.86 -9.68
C TYR A 157 -14.93 -5.15 -10.02
N GLY A 158 -14.27 -4.54 -9.02
CA GLY A 158 -13.08 -3.73 -9.28
C GLY A 158 -12.78 -2.71 -8.19
N LEU A 159 -11.64 -2.05 -8.36
CA LEU A 159 -11.15 -0.93 -7.58
C LEU A 159 -11.37 0.36 -8.35
N LEU A 160 -11.94 1.35 -7.68
CA LEU A 160 -12.07 2.72 -8.19
C LEU A 160 -11.34 3.66 -7.25
N GLY A 161 -10.36 4.39 -7.75
CA GLY A 161 -9.66 5.42 -6.99
C GLY A 161 -9.81 6.80 -7.62
N GLY A 162 -9.70 7.82 -6.77
CA GLY A 162 -9.76 9.22 -7.11
C GLY A 162 -8.78 10.01 -6.26
N ASP A 163 -7.98 10.83 -6.94
CA ASP A 163 -6.99 11.70 -6.33
C ASP A 163 -7.30 13.15 -6.70
N TYR A 164 -7.23 14.03 -5.72
CA TYR A 164 -7.39 15.45 -5.94
C TYR A 164 -6.35 16.20 -5.13
N SER A 165 -5.45 16.90 -5.81
CA SER A 165 -4.46 17.77 -5.17
C SER A 165 -4.65 19.21 -5.62
N TYR A 166 -4.58 20.13 -4.65
CA TYR A 166 -4.77 21.54 -4.87
C TYR A 166 -3.70 22.34 -4.14
N SER A 167 -2.91 23.06 -4.92
CA SER A 167 -2.02 24.12 -4.48
C SER A 167 -2.35 25.40 -5.25
N ARG A 168 -1.88 26.57 -4.80
CA ARG A 168 -2.12 27.81 -5.57
C ARG A 168 -1.39 27.84 -6.91
N ALA A 169 -0.34 27.04 -7.08
CA ALA A 169 0.43 26.96 -8.32
C ALA A 169 -0.11 25.90 -9.29
N MET A 170 -0.71 24.83 -8.76
CA MET A 170 -1.14 23.69 -9.55
C MET A 170 -2.33 22.98 -8.91
N ARG A 171 -3.26 22.57 -9.77
CA ARG A 171 -4.39 21.69 -9.42
C ARG A 171 -4.23 20.41 -10.23
N GLN A 172 -4.23 19.27 -9.56
CA GLN A 172 -4.20 17.96 -10.22
C GLN A 172 -5.42 17.16 -9.78
N MET A 173 -5.95 16.39 -10.72
CA MET A 173 -6.99 15.43 -10.47
C MET A 173 -6.62 14.14 -11.20
N GLY A 174 -6.79 13.03 -10.51
CA GLY A 174 -6.56 11.70 -11.03
C GLY A 174 -7.76 10.82 -10.74
N ALA A 175 -8.03 9.89 -11.64
CA ALA A 175 -8.96 8.80 -11.39
C ALA A 175 -8.30 7.53 -11.92
N ASN A 176 -8.41 6.45 -11.15
CA ASN A 176 -7.86 5.16 -11.51
C ASN A 176 -8.93 4.08 -11.37
N ILE A 177 -9.01 3.21 -12.35
CA ILE A 177 -9.90 2.05 -12.32
C ILE A 177 -9.02 0.83 -12.54
N ALA A 178 -9.15 -0.17 -11.69
CA ALA A 178 -8.46 -1.44 -11.83
C ALA A 178 -9.44 -2.58 -11.59
N GLY A 179 -9.39 -3.61 -12.42
CA GLY A 179 -10.26 -4.77 -12.27
C GLY A 179 -9.64 -5.99 -12.94
N GLY A 180 -10.24 -7.14 -12.68
CA GLY A 180 -9.89 -8.43 -13.25
C GLY A 180 -11.05 -8.99 -14.07
N ILE A 181 -10.71 -9.68 -15.16
CA ILE A 181 -11.68 -10.42 -15.98
C ILE A 181 -11.19 -11.85 -16.08
N VAL A 182 -12.05 -12.80 -15.70
CA VAL A 182 -11.80 -14.23 -15.90
C VAL A 182 -12.80 -14.77 -16.90
N ILE A 183 -12.29 -15.44 -17.93
CA ILE A 183 -13.08 -16.15 -18.92
C ILE A 183 -12.99 -17.64 -18.60
N HIS A 184 -14.13 -18.28 -18.37
CA HIS A 184 -14.24 -19.69 -18.00
C HIS A 184 -15.41 -20.34 -18.77
N HIS A 185 -15.51 -21.67 -18.70
CA HIS A 185 -16.54 -22.42 -19.43
C HIS A 185 -17.99 -22.00 -19.11
N HIS A 186 -18.25 -21.39 -17.95
CA HIS A 186 -19.59 -20.92 -17.55
C HIS A 186 -19.82 -19.43 -17.85
N GLY A 187 -18.84 -18.73 -18.42
CA GLY A 187 -18.99 -17.35 -18.89
C GLY A 187 -17.82 -16.45 -18.56
N VAL A 188 -18.15 -15.19 -18.29
CA VAL A 188 -17.21 -14.15 -17.88
C VAL A 188 -17.57 -13.68 -16.49
N THR A 189 -16.58 -13.69 -15.59
CA THR A 189 -16.66 -13.14 -14.23
C THR A 189 -15.74 -11.93 -14.13
N LEU A 190 -16.28 -10.84 -13.59
CA LEU A 190 -15.54 -9.63 -13.28
C LEU A 190 -15.23 -9.61 -11.79
N GLY A 191 -14.08 -9.07 -11.42
CA GLY A 191 -13.71 -8.95 -10.02
C GLY A 191 -12.62 -7.91 -9.79
N GLN A 192 -12.12 -7.87 -8.56
CA GLN A 192 -10.98 -7.03 -8.20
C GLN A 192 -9.71 -7.44 -8.98
N PRO A 193 -8.69 -6.56 -9.09
CA PRO A 193 -7.45 -6.85 -9.81
C PRO A 193 -6.82 -8.17 -9.39
N LEU A 194 -6.58 -9.01 -10.39
CA LEU A 194 -6.05 -10.35 -10.19
C LEU A 194 -4.52 -10.26 -10.13
N GLN A 195 -3.96 -10.57 -8.97
CA GLN A 195 -2.51 -10.65 -8.78
C GLN A 195 -2.12 -12.04 -8.28
N GLY A 196 -1.03 -12.58 -8.83
CA GLY A 196 -0.49 -13.88 -8.43
C GLY A 196 -1.44 -15.04 -8.75
N SER A 197 -1.66 -15.90 -7.75
CA SER A 197 -2.57 -17.03 -7.86
C SER A 197 -4.02 -16.61 -7.66
N VAL A 198 -4.88 -17.06 -8.57
CA VAL A 198 -6.30 -16.73 -8.61
C VAL A 198 -7.12 -18.00 -8.37
N ALA A 199 -8.18 -17.89 -7.59
CA ALA A 199 -9.26 -18.87 -7.52
C ALA A 199 -10.57 -18.26 -8.03
N LEU A 200 -11.30 -19.03 -8.83
CA LEU A 200 -12.68 -18.75 -9.18
C LEU A 200 -13.60 -19.49 -8.21
N VAL A 201 -14.41 -18.75 -7.48
CA VAL A 201 -15.46 -19.28 -6.59
C VAL A 201 -16.74 -19.32 -7.42
N GLU A 202 -17.24 -20.53 -7.69
CA GLU A 202 -18.52 -20.74 -8.39
C GLU A 202 -19.55 -21.16 -7.33
N ALA A 203 -20.51 -20.30 -7.01
CA ALA A 203 -21.50 -20.51 -5.96
C ALA A 203 -22.93 -20.30 -6.53
N PRO A 204 -23.43 -21.23 -7.38
CA PRO A 204 -24.69 -21.03 -8.10
C PRO A 204 -25.88 -20.76 -7.17
N GLY A 205 -26.60 -19.66 -7.40
CA GLY A 205 -27.75 -19.24 -6.59
C GLY A 205 -27.39 -18.37 -5.37
N ALA A 206 -26.12 -18.28 -4.99
CA ALA A 206 -25.66 -17.41 -3.92
C ALA A 206 -25.20 -16.06 -4.50
N SER A 207 -26.13 -15.14 -4.79
CA SER A 207 -25.81 -13.80 -5.33
C SER A 207 -25.55 -12.78 -4.21
N GLY A 208 -24.52 -11.94 -4.36
CA GLY A 208 -24.21 -10.85 -3.43
C GLY A 208 -23.62 -11.28 -2.08
N VAL A 209 -23.16 -12.53 -1.99
CA VAL A 209 -22.58 -13.10 -0.77
C VAL A 209 -21.12 -12.68 -0.66
N PRO A 210 -20.71 -12.05 0.45
CA PRO A 210 -19.32 -11.67 0.64
C PRO A 210 -18.43 -12.89 0.90
N VAL A 211 -17.23 -12.83 0.33
CA VAL A 211 -16.17 -13.82 0.58
C VAL A 211 -15.33 -13.35 1.75
N GLY A 212 -15.28 -14.16 2.81
CA GLY A 212 -14.57 -13.88 4.05
C GLY A 212 -13.07 -13.72 3.80
N GLY A 213 -12.49 -12.64 4.33
CA GLY A 213 -11.06 -12.33 4.23
C GLY A 213 -10.70 -11.27 3.17
N TRP A 214 -11.62 -10.92 2.27
CA TRP A 214 -11.38 -9.92 1.22
C TRP A 214 -12.43 -8.80 1.24
N PRO A 215 -12.05 -7.57 1.66
CA PRO A 215 -12.95 -6.43 1.65
C PRO A 215 -13.52 -6.14 0.26
N GLY A 216 -14.84 -6.07 0.19
CA GLY A 216 -15.54 -5.73 -1.06
C GLY A 216 -15.62 -6.84 -2.10
N VAL A 217 -15.16 -8.07 -1.83
CA VAL A 217 -15.37 -9.19 -2.76
C VAL A 217 -16.70 -9.86 -2.47
N LYS A 218 -17.59 -9.89 -3.47
CA LYS A 218 -18.88 -10.58 -3.41
C LYS A 218 -19.12 -11.42 -4.66
N THR A 219 -20.00 -12.41 -4.54
CA THR A 219 -20.53 -13.17 -5.67
C THR A 219 -21.38 -12.30 -6.59
N ASP A 220 -21.21 -12.49 -7.90
CA ASP A 220 -21.99 -11.80 -8.92
C ASP A 220 -23.44 -12.31 -8.97
N PHE A 221 -24.23 -11.78 -9.89
CA PHE A 221 -25.63 -12.17 -10.09
C PHE A 221 -25.83 -13.64 -10.49
N ARG A 222 -24.78 -14.33 -10.94
CA ARG A 222 -24.77 -15.76 -11.27
C ARG A 222 -24.26 -16.61 -10.10
N GLY A 223 -23.68 -15.98 -9.08
CA GLY A 223 -23.03 -16.64 -7.96
C GLY A 223 -21.52 -16.83 -8.14
N ASP A 224 -20.91 -16.23 -9.15
CA ASP A 224 -19.48 -16.38 -9.43
C ASP A 224 -18.67 -15.20 -8.86
N THR A 225 -17.49 -15.46 -8.32
CA THR A 225 -16.53 -14.41 -7.94
C THR A 225 -15.09 -14.87 -8.04
N THR A 226 -14.17 -13.92 -8.12
CA THR A 226 -12.73 -14.20 -8.26
C THR A 226 -11.98 -13.69 -7.05
N VAL A 227 -11.17 -14.55 -6.45
CA VAL A 227 -10.30 -14.20 -5.33
C VAL A 227 -8.85 -14.26 -5.80
N GLY A 228 -8.14 -13.14 -5.65
CA GLY A 228 -6.72 -13.01 -5.96
C GLY A 228 -5.82 -13.05 -4.72
N ASN A 229 -4.51 -12.96 -4.96
CA ASN A 229 -3.49 -12.88 -3.90
C ASN A 229 -3.44 -14.10 -2.96
N LEU A 230 -3.67 -15.30 -3.49
CA LEU A 230 -3.57 -16.53 -2.70
C LEU A 230 -2.10 -16.92 -2.48
N SER A 231 -1.78 -17.29 -1.25
CA SER A 231 -0.44 -17.76 -0.87
C SER A 231 -0.12 -19.07 -1.56
N VAL A 232 0.87 -19.03 -2.44
CA VAL A 232 1.34 -20.21 -3.19
C VAL A 232 1.98 -21.22 -2.25
N TYR A 233 1.76 -22.51 -2.49
CA TYR A 233 2.25 -23.63 -1.70
C TYR A 233 1.77 -23.63 -0.24
N GLN A 234 0.76 -22.80 0.08
CA GLN A 234 0.13 -22.72 1.39
C GLN A 234 -1.36 -22.99 1.27
N GLU A 235 -1.95 -23.45 2.37
CA GLU A 235 -3.39 -23.64 2.47
C GLU A 235 -4.07 -22.28 2.66
N ASN A 236 -4.92 -21.93 1.70
CA ASN A 236 -5.77 -20.76 1.75
C ASN A 236 -7.21 -21.23 1.99
N THR A 237 -7.82 -20.77 3.07
CA THR A 237 -9.24 -21.02 3.33
C THR A 237 -10.04 -19.88 2.71
N VAL A 238 -10.95 -20.24 1.81
CA VAL A 238 -11.91 -19.31 1.22
C VAL A 238 -13.26 -19.64 1.83
N SER A 239 -13.81 -18.66 2.56
CA SER A 239 -15.04 -18.79 3.33
C SER A 239 -16.14 -17.94 2.69
N LEU A 240 -17.35 -18.45 2.56
CA LEU A 240 -18.54 -17.65 2.28
C LEU A 240 -19.22 -17.31 3.61
N ASP A 241 -19.63 -16.06 3.80
CA ASP A 241 -20.35 -15.65 5.01
C ASP A 241 -21.81 -16.13 4.94
N PRO A 242 -22.22 -17.14 5.74
CA PRO A 242 -23.57 -17.69 5.67
C PRO A 242 -24.63 -16.73 6.23
N SER A 243 -24.23 -15.68 6.96
CA SER A 243 -25.18 -14.70 7.52
C SER A 243 -25.79 -13.77 6.48
N ARG A 244 -25.27 -13.77 5.24
CA ARG A 244 -25.76 -12.98 4.11
C ARG A 244 -26.19 -13.83 2.93
N LEU A 245 -26.48 -15.10 3.16
CA LEU A 245 -27.09 -15.95 2.15
C LEU A 245 -28.55 -15.51 1.90
N PRO A 246 -29.04 -15.64 0.66
CA PRO A 246 -30.47 -15.59 0.38
C PRO A 246 -31.24 -16.60 1.23
N ASP A 247 -32.47 -16.26 1.64
CA ASP A 247 -33.32 -17.12 2.49
C ASP A 247 -33.62 -18.50 1.84
N ASP A 248 -33.44 -18.63 0.52
CA ASP A 248 -33.66 -19.82 -0.31
C ASP A 248 -32.37 -20.62 -0.62
N ALA A 249 -31.21 -20.21 -0.09
CA ALA A 249 -29.92 -20.84 -0.39
C ALA A 249 -29.23 -21.40 0.87
N GLU A 250 -29.20 -22.72 1.01
CA GLU A 250 -28.40 -23.40 2.03
C GLU A 250 -27.03 -23.80 1.46
N VAL A 251 -25.94 -23.38 2.11
CA VAL A 251 -24.57 -23.73 1.70
C VAL A 251 -24.12 -24.98 2.47
N THR A 252 -23.95 -26.10 1.77
CA THR A 252 -23.50 -27.37 2.38
C THR A 252 -22.04 -27.32 2.87
N GLN A 253 -21.24 -26.41 2.32
CA GLN A 253 -19.84 -26.22 2.68
C GLN A 253 -19.46 -24.74 2.59
N THR A 254 -19.37 -24.08 3.74
CA THR A 254 -19.05 -22.64 3.86
C THR A 254 -17.57 -22.36 3.63
N ASP A 255 -16.70 -23.36 3.77
CA ASP A 255 -15.25 -23.22 3.73
C ASP A 255 -14.61 -24.22 2.78
N VAL A 256 -13.80 -23.73 1.84
CA VAL A 256 -12.96 -24.57 0.98
C VAL A 256 -11.50 -24.18 1.12
N ARG A 257 -10.66 -25.21 1.22
CA ARG A 257 -9.21 -25.09 1.32
C ARG A 257 -8.60 -25.27 -0.05
N VAL A 258 -7.80 -24.29 -0.48
CA VAL A 258 -7.11 -24.30 -1.78
C VAL A 258 -5.61 -24.13 -1.54
N VAL A 259 -4.81 -24.98 -2.19
CA VAL A 259 -3.33 -24.88 -2.19
C VAL A 259 -2.87 -24.57 -3.62
N PRO A 260 -2.67 -23.29 -3.98
CA PRO A 260 -2.26 -22.91 -5.32
C PRO A 260 -0.75 -23.15 -5.53
N THR A 261 -0.33 -23.36 -6.78
CA THR A 261 1.09 -23.45 -7.18
C THR A 261 1.45 -22.30 -8.12
N GLU A 262 2.74 -21.96 -8.19
CA GLU A 262 3.21 -20.70 -8.78
C GLU A 262 3.00 -20.68 -10.31
N GLY A 263 2.52 -19.56 -10.85
CA GLY A 263 2.44 -19.34 -12.30
C GLY A 263 1.40 -20.17 -13.05
N ARG A 264 0.52 -20.91 -12.36
CA ARG A 264 -0.55 -21.71 -12.98
C ARG A 264 -1.91 -21.17 -12.53
N TRP A 265 -2.80 -20.93 -13.48
CA TRP A 265 -4.16 -20.47 -13.19
C TRP A 265 -4.96 -21.69 -12.71
N TRP A 266 -5.48 -21.66 -11.49
CA TRP A 266 -6.22 -22.77 -10.91
C TRP A 266 -7.71 -22.47 -10.95
N LYS A 267 -8.47 -23.28 -11.71
CA LYS A 267 -9.93 -23.34 -11.60
C LYS A 267 -10.26 -24.28 -10.44
N ARG A 268 -10.94 -23.79 -9.40
CA ARG A 268 -11.44 -24.60 -8.27
C ARG A 268 -12.91 -24.25 -8.05
N SER A 269 -13.80 -24.98 -8.73
CA SER A 269 -15.24 -24.87 -8.56
C SER A 269 -15.65 -25.25 -7.14
N PHE A 270 -16.51 -24.44 -6.52
CA PHE A 270 -17.23 -24.83 -5.32
C PHE A 270 -18.49 -25.54 -5.79
N THR A 271 -18.88 -26.63 -5.14
CA THR A 271 -20.16 -27.30 -5.42
C THR A 271 -21.08 -26.92 -4.27
N LEU A 272 -21.98 -25.97 -4.51
CA LEU A 272 -23.11 -25.76 -3.63
C LEU A 272 -24.12 -26.89 -3.87
N ALA A 273 -24.53 -27.60 -2.82
CA ALA A 273 -25.73 -28.41 -2.92
C ALA A 273 -26.92 -27.53 -2.53
N SER A 274 -27.88 -27.39 -3.45
CA SER A 274 -29.18 -26.81 -3.16
C SER A 274 -29.93 -27.68 -2.15
N GLY A 275 -30.17 -27.17 -0.94
CA GLY A 275 -31.12 -27.77 0.00
C GLY A 275 -32.57 -27.52 -0.46
N PRO A 276 -33.51 -28.45 -0.22
CA PRO A 276 -34.90 -28.24 -0.57
C PRO A 276 -35.48 -27.11 0.28
N GLY A 277 -36.04 -26.10 -0.38
CA GLY A 277 -36.79 -25.04 0.29
C GLY A 277 -37.88 -25.63 1.18
N HIS A 278 -38.00 -25.04 2.37
CA HIS A 278 -39.14 -25.20 3.26
C HIS A 278 -39.94 -23.92 3.32
#